data_AF-A0A5K3FDC3-F1
#
_entry.id   AF-A0A5K3FDC3-F1
#
_cell.length_a   1.000
_cell.length_b   1.000
_cell.length_c   1.000
_cell.angle_alpha   90.00
_cell.angle_beta   90.00
_cell.angle_gamma   90.00
#
_symmetry.space_group_name_H-M   'P 1'
#
loop_
_entity.id
_entity.type
_entity.pdbx_description
1 polymer ?
#
loop_
_entity_poly.entity_id
_entity_poly.type
_entity_poly.pdbx_seq_one_letter_code
_entity_poly.pdbx_strand_id
1 'polypeptide(L)'
;FGDNSDALIDDYHKIPNAHHKFPDGQKHLAFVNKRRNKRIIVAGGAGFVGSHLVDSLMQDGHIITVLDNFFTGEKGNIYRWVGHPRFELIHHDVSNPIFLEADEVYHLASPASPPNYMANPIKTMKANLLGSINLLGLARRVGAKFLFASSSEIYGDPSAHPQSETYWGNVNPDGPRSCYDESKRASESLAYAYLRKEGVQVRIARIFNTYGPRMQFNDGRVVSNFILQAISNQDISVSCAH
;
A
#
# COMPACT_ATOMS: atom_id res chain seq x y z
N PHE A 1 10.41 34.87 56.75
CA PHE A 1 10.54 35.33 55.35
C PHE A 1 10.93 34.09 54.54
N GLY A 2 9.99 33.27 54.05
CA GLY A 2 9.33 33.41 52.73
C GLY A 2 10.36 33.07 51.64
N ASP A 3 10.23 32.09 50.74
CA ASP A 3 9.06 31.70 49.95
C ASP A 3 9.29 30.35 49.20
N ASN A 4 8.24 29.86 48.57
CA ASN A 4 8.01 28.57 47.88
C ASN A 4 8.78 28.32 46.57
N SER A 5 9.12 27.04 46.35
CA SER A 5 9.13 26.27 45.07
C SER A 5 9.75 24.90 45.42
N ASP A 6 9.12 23.74 45.40
CA ASP A 6 8.39 23.12 44.30
C ASP A 6 7.44 22.05 44.85
N ALA A 7 6.19 22.11 44.41
CA ALA A 7 5.23 21.02 44.53
C ALA A 7 5.09 20.33 43.17
N LEU A 8 4.71 19.04 43.23
CA LEU A 8 4.17 18.20 42.16
C LEU A 8 5.17 17.26 41.45
N ILE A 9 5.71 16.31 42.22
CA ILE A 9 5.96 14.94 41.73
C ILE A 9 5.19 13.99 42.67
N ASP A 10 4.56 12.98 42.05
CA ASP A 10 3.91 11.82 42.64
C ASP A 10 2.53 11.97 43.29
N ASP A 11 1.49 11.82 42.47
CA ASP A 11 0.26 11.17 42.92
C ASP A 11 -0.46 10.46 41.74
N TYR A 12 0.02 9.27 41.38
CA TYR A 12 -0.66 8.37 40.41
C TYR A 12 -0.94 6.96 40.97
N HIS A 13 -0.89 6.78 42.29
CA HIS A 13 -1.16 5.48 42.92
C HIS A 13 -2.23 5.53 44.01
N LYS A 14 -3.43 6.05 43.70
CA LYS A 14 -4.67 5.71 44.43
C LYS A 14 -5.90 5.80 43.51
N ILE A 15 -6.34 4.67 42.96
CA ILE A 15 -7.70 4.55 42.40
C ILE A 15 -8.47 3.57 43.30
N PRO A 16 -9.47 4.03 44.09
CA PRO A 16 -10.37 3.12 44.78
C PRO A 16 -11.39 2.55 43.79
N ASN A 17 -11.70 1.26 43.94
CA ASN A 17 -12.83 0.61 43.27
C ASN A 17 -14.15 1.33 43.62
N ALA A 18 -14.65 2.16 42.70
CA ALA A 18 -15.96 2.78 42.81
C ALA A 18 -16.90 2.14 41.79
N HIS A 19 -17.75 1.23 42.28
CA HIS A 19 -18.95 0.79 41.57
C HIS A 19 -19.87 2.00 41.34
N HIS A 20 -19.83 2.60 40.15
CA HIS A 20 -20.85 3.56 39.72
C HIS A 20 -21.86 2.83 38.82
N LYS A 21 -23.07 2.66 39.34
CA LYS A 21 -24.26 2.36 38.53
C LYS A 21 -24.54 3.58 37.66
N PHE A 22 -24.58 3.39 36.34
CA PHE A 22 -24.99 4.44 35.41
C PHE A 22 -26.53 4.60 35.43
N PRO A 23 -27.08 5.82 35.41
CA PRO A 23 -28.51 6.04 35.23
C PRO A 23 -28.90 5.75 33.77
N ASP A 24 -30.04 5.07 33.57
CA ASP A 24 -30.64 4.83 32.26
C ASP A 24 -31.03 6.15 31.57
N GLY A 25 -30.52 6.36 30.35
CA GLY A 25 -31.10 7.36 29.43
C GLY A 25 -30.16 8.31 28.69
N GLN A 26 -28.84 8.27 28.90
CA GLN A 26 -27.91 9.05 28.06
C GLN A 26 -27.33 8.20 26.93
N LYS A 27 -27.74 8.54 25.70
CA LYS A 27 -27.16 8.02 24.46
C LYS A 27 -25.64 8.07 24.58
N HIS A 28 -25.01 6.90 24.47
CA HIS A 28 -23.58 6.74 24.29
C HIS A 28 -23.15 7.65 23.13
N LEU A 29 -22.61 8.83 23.43
CA LEU A 29 -21.74 9.55 22.50
C LEU A 29 -20.52 8.64 22.38
N ALA A 30 -20.59 7.70 21.44
CA ALA A 30 -19.41 6.99 20.98
C ALA A 30 -18.34 8.05 20.79
N PHE A 31 -17.20 7.89 21.46
CA PHE A 31 -16.02 8.69 21.19
C PHE A 31 -15.79 8.61 19.69
N VAL A 32 -16.23 9.64 18.96
CA VAL A 32 -15.91 9.81 17.55
C VAL A 32 -14.41 9.95 17.58
N ASN A 33 -13.73 8.87 17.22
CA ASN A 33 -12.29 8.83 17.09
C ASN A 33 -11.97 9.94 16.10
N LYS A 34 -11.58 11.11 16.60
CA LYS A 34 -11.29 12.29 15.81
C LYS A 34 -10.03 11.92 15.03
N ARG A 35 -10.21 11.26 13.88
CA ARG A 35 -9.12 10.80 13.03
C ARG A 35 -8.28 12.05 12.77
N ARG A 36 -7.11 12.16 13.40
CA ARG A 36 -6.16 13.23 13.07
C ARG A 36 -5.93 13.13 11.56
N ASN A 37 -6.03 14.26 10.86
CA ASN A 37 -5.69 14.32 9.45
C ASN A 37 -4.24 13.88 9.31
N LYS A 38 -4.00 12.75 8.65
CA LYS A 38 -2.67 12.21 8.43
C LYS A 38 -2.10 12.72 7.11
N ARG A 39 -0.79 12.83 7.04
CA ARG A 39 -0.01 12.98 5.80
C ARG A 39 0.30 11.59 5.27
N ILE A 40 -0.20 11.27 4.08
CA ILE A 40 -0.12 9.93 3.51
C ILE A 40 0.52 9.99 2.15
N ILE A 41 1.57 9.19 1.97
CA ILE A 41 2.19 8.98 0.66
C ILE A 41 1.57 7.75 0.02
N VAL A 42 1.11 7.88 -1.23
CA VAL A 42 0.65 6.75 -2.06
C VAL A 42 1.56 6.64 -3.28
N ALA A 43 2.53 5.73 -3.23
CA ALA A 43 3.38 5.43 -4.37
C ALA A 43 2.67 4.48 -5.33
N GLY A 44 2.60 4.81 -6.62
CA GLY A 44 1.73 4.15 -7.59
C GLY A 44 0.27 4.62 -7.51
N GLY A 45 0.04 5.81 -6.95
CA GLY A 45 -1.30 6.36 -6.72
C GLY A 45 -2.06 6.74 -7.98
N ALA A 46 -1.41 6.85 -9.14
CA ALA A 46 -2.09 7.08 -10.42
C ALA A 46 -2.44 5.78 -11.16
N GLY A 47 -2.11 4.61 -10.60
CA GLY A 47 -2.49 3.30 -11.11
C GLY A 47 -3.92 2.89 -10.76
N PHE A 48 -4.32 1.69 -11.16
CA PHE A 48 -5.66 1.13 -10.92
C PHE A 48 -6.03 1.15 -9.43
N VAL A 49 -5.45 0.27 -8.61
CA VAL A 49 -5.76 0.17 -7.17
C VAL A 49 -5.39 1.45 -6.42
N GLY A 50 -4.24 2.04 -6.75
CA GLY A 50 -3.73 3.25 -6.10
C GLY A 50 -4.68 4.44 -6.21
N SER A 51 -5.32 4.66 -7.37
CA SER A 51 -6.23 5.78 -7.54
C SER A 51 -7.53 5.65 -6.74
N HIS A 52 -8.03 4.43 -6.55
CA HIS A 52 -9.19 4.17 -5.67
C HIS A 52 -8.82 4.37 -4.20
N LEU A 53 -7.61 3.96 -3.80
CA LEU A 53 -7.09 4.24 -2.47
C LEU A 53 -6.97 5.76 -2.23
N VAL A 54 -6.45 6.50 -3.20
CA VAL A 54 -6.37 7.97 -3.15
C VAL A 54 -7.77 8.58 -2.98
N ASP A 55 -8.75 8.16 -3.78
CA ASP A 55 -10.14 8.65 -3.66
C ASP A 55 -10.70 8.44 -2.24
N SER A 56 -10.54 7.23 -1.68
CA SER A 56 -11.02 6.92 -0.33
C SER A 56 -10.31 7.76 0.74
N LEU A 57 -8.99 7.90 0.67
CA LEU A 57 -8.22 8.65 1.67
C LEU A 57 -8.48 10.17 1.59
N MET A 58 -8.73 10.69 0.39
CA MET A 58 -9.14 12.08 0.18
C MET A 58 -10.53 12.36 0.78
N GLN A 59 -11.48 11.43 0.61
CA GLN A 59 -12.81 11.51 1.22
C GLN A 59 -12.77 11.45 2.75
N ASP A 60 -11.85 10.67 3.31
CA ASP A 60 -11.58 10.60 4.75
C ASP A 60 -10.89 11.86 5.31
N GLY A 61 -10.51 12.82 4.45
CA GLY A 61 -10.03 14.14 4.84
C GLY A 61 -8.53 14.24 5.13
N HIS A 62 -7.76 13.23 4.73
CA HIS A 62 -6.30 13.20 4.87
C HIS A 62 -5.58 14.14 3.88
N ILE A 63 -4.29 14.34 4.10
CA ILE A 63 -3.39 15.07 3.20
C ILE A 63 -2.61 14.04 2.40
N ILE A 64 -2.78 14.03 1.09
CA ILE A 64 -2.29 12.96 0.21
C ILE A 64 -1.22 13.48 -0.72
N THR A 65 -0.08 12.81 -0.74
CA THR A 65 0.96 12.99 -1.75
C THR A 65 1.06 11.73 -2.59
N VAL A 66 0.80 11.84 -3.89
CA VAL A 66 0.96 10.74 -4.85
C VAL A 66 2.35 10.80 -5.47
N LEU A 67 3.05 9.66 -5.45
CA LEU A 67 4.28 9.45 -6.21
C LEU A 67 3.98 8.52 -7.37
N ASP A 68 4.14 8.99 -8.61
CA ASP A 68 3.95 8.14 -9.79
C ASP A 68 4.86 8.59 -10.93
N ASN A 69 5.43 7.63 -11.66
CA ASN A 69 6.25 7.91 -12.86
C ASN A 69 5.45 7.80 -14.17
N PHE A 70 4.16 7.45 -14.10
CA PHE A 70 3.26 7.21 -15.22
C PHE A 70 3.73 6.12 -16.18
N PHE A 71 4.51 5.15 -15.70
CA PHE A 71 4.91 4.01 -16.52
C PHE A 71 3.69 3.15 -16.92
N THR A 72 2.83 2.86 -15.94
CA THR A 72 1.51 2.24 -16.15
C THR A 72 0.36 3.04 -15.52
N GLY A 73 0.67 4.07 -14.72
CA GLY A 73 -0.33 4.98 -14.17
C GLY A 73 -0.84 5.97 -15.21
N GLU A 74 -2.03 6.51 -15.00
CA GLU A 74 -2.62 7.53 -15.87
C GLU A 74 -3.04 8.76 -15.06
N LYS A 75 -2.67 9.96 -15.54
CA LYS A 75 -3.04 11.22 -14.88
C LYS A 75 -4.56 11.37 -14.71
N GLY A 76 -5.34 10.87 -15.67
CA GLY A 76 -6.81 10.88 -15.62
C GLY A 76 -7.40 10.22 -14.38
N ASN A 77 -6.71 9.23 -13.81
CA ASN A 77 -7.18 8.49 -12.63
C ASN A 77 -7.24 9.35 -11.36
N ILE A 78 -6.42 10.40 -11.27
CA ILE A 78 -6.28 11.27 -10.10
C ILE A 78 -6.59 12.74 -10.40
N TYR A 79 -6.92 13.07 -11.65
CA TYR A 79 -7.08 14.45 -12.13
C TYR A 79 -8.07 15.28 -11.30
N ARG A 80 -9.13 14.65 -10.79
CA ARG A 80 -10.15 15.32 -9.95
C ARG A 80 -9.62 15.95 -8.66
N TRP A 81 -8.45 15.53 -8.18
CA TRP A 81 -7.84 16.05 -6.95
C TRP A 81 -6.79 17.12 -7.23
N VAL A 82 -6.37 17.30 -8.48
CA VAL A 82 -5.39 18.32 -8.86
C VAL A 82 -5.93 19.71 -8.51
N GLY A 83 -5.14 20.48 -7.75
CA GLY A 83 -5.52 21.79 -7.24
C GLY A 83 -6.24 21.77 -5.88
N HIS A 84 -6.60 20.60 -5.35
CA HIS A 84 -7.16 20.49 -4.00
C HIS A 84 -6.07 20.78 -2.94
N PRO A 85 -6.31 21.60 -1.90
CA PRO A 85 -5.29 22.02 -0.93
C PRO A 85 -4.70 20.90 -0.05
N ARG A 86 -5.28 19.71 -0.13
CA ARG A 86 -4.82 18.49 0.59
C ARG A 86 -4.24 17.44 -0.35
N PHE A 87 -4.03 17.77 -1.61
CA PHE A 87 -3.54 16.83 -2.61
C PHE A 87 -2.29 17.39 -3.29
N GLU A 88 -1.27 16.57 -3.38
CA GLU A 88 -0.05 16.84 -4.12
C GLU A 88 0.27 15.66 -5.03
N LEU A 89 0.65 15.96 -6.27
CA LEU A 89 1.16 14.98 -7.22
C LEU A 89 2.62 15.29 -7.52
N ILE A 90 3.49 14.31 -7.25
CA ILE A 90 4.91 14.39 -7.59
C ILE A 90 5.20 13.34 -8.67
N HIS A 91 5.65 13.81 -9.83
CA HIS A 91 6.13 12.94 -10.90
C HIS A 91 7.49 12.36 -10.47
N HIS A 92 7.49 11.14 -9.93
CA HIS A 92 8.67 10.54 -9.29
C HIS A 92 8.77 9.04 -9.54
N ASP A 93 9.97 8.57 -9.88
CA ASP A 93 10.29 7.13 -9.90
C ASP A 93 10.83 6.70 -8.54
N VAL A 94 10.12 5.79 -7.87
CA VAL A 94 10.47 5.30 -6.54
C VAL A 94 11.85 4.63 -6.48
N SER A 95 12.44 4.20 -7.60
CA SER A 95 13.81 3.70 -7.60
C SER A 95 14.83 4.77 -7.21
N ASN A 96 14.45 6.05 -7.26
CA ASN A 96 15.25 7.18 -6.81
C ASN A 96 14.83 7.62 -5.40
N PRO A 97 15.78 8.03 -4.53
CA PRO A 97 15.47 8.55 -3.21
C PRO A 97 14.57 9.78 -3.25
N ILE A 98 13.75 9.94 -2.22
CA ILE A 98 12.93 11.13 -2.00
C ILE A 98 12.83 11.43 -0.49
N PHE A 99 12.76 12.72 -0.14
CA PHE A 99 12.73 13.18 1.24
C PHE A 99 11.45 13.99 1.48
N LEU A 100 10.44 13.31 2.03
CA LEU A 100 9.15 13.90 2.40
C LEU A 100 8.82 13.54 3.84
N GLU A 101 7.87 14.27 4.42
CA GLU A 101 7.28 13.96 5.71
C GLU A 101 5.96 13.22 5.53
N ALA A 102 5.76 12.13 6.27
CA ALA A 102 4.55 11.32 6.19
C ALA A 102 4.27 10.64 7.53
N ASP A 103 3.00 10.37 7.80
CA ASP A 103 2.58 9.53 8.92
C ASP A 103 2.33 8.08 8.43
N GLU A 104 1.97 7.91 7.14
CA GLU A 104 1.79 6.61 6.49
C GLU A 104 2.31 6.61 5.05
N VAL A 105 2.84 5.46 4.61
CA VAL A 105 3.32 5.21 3.26
C VAL A 105 2.66 3.93 2.72
N TYR A 106 1.94 4.06 1.61
CA TYR A 106 1.36 2.95 0.86
C TYR A 106 2.18 2.74 -0.41
N HIS A 107 2.97 1.66 -0.45
CA HIS A 107 3.80 1.32 -1.60
C HIS A 107 3.08 0.34 -2.54
N LEU A 108 2.46 0.91 -3.59
CA LEU A 108 1.81 0.18 -4.68
C LEU A 108 2.57 0.31 -6.02
N ALA A 109 3.57 1.18 -6.11
CA ALA A 109 4.37 1.42 -7.31
C ALA A 109 5.10 0.15 -7.79
N SER A 110 4.53 -0.50 -8.78
CA SER A 110 5.07 -1.70 -9.42
C SER A 110 4.27 -1.98 -10.70
N PRO A 111 4.90 -2.33 -11.83
CA PRO A 111 4.17 -2.88 -12.97
C PRO A 111 3.49 -4.19 -12.54
N ALA A 112 2.17 -4.29 -12.67
CA ALA A 112 1.39 -5.38 -12.05
C ALA A 112 0.91 -6.46 -13.02
N SER A 113 1.00 -6.23 -14.33
CA SER A 113 0.45 -7.11 -15.35
C SER A 113 1.55 -7.88 -16.07
N PRO A 114 1.33 -9.16 -16.46
CA PRO A 114 2.37 -9.95 -17.12
C PRO A 114 3.00 -9.28 -18.34
N PRO A 115 2.23 -8.72 -19.28
CA PRO A 115 2.82 -7.99 -20.39
C PRO A 115 3.69 -6.81 -19.93
N ASN A 116 3.23 -6.05 -18.93
CA ASN A 116 3.92 -4.83 -18.48
C ASN A 116 5.19 -5.12 -17.68
N TYR A 117 5.18 -6.09 -16.76
CA TYR A 117 6.37 -6.39 -15.96
C TYR A 117 7.42 -7.19 -16.73
N MET A 118 7.01 -8.00 -17.71
CA MET A 118 7.94 -8.73 -18.59
C MET A 118 8.52 -7.85 -19.70
N ALA A 119 7.86 -6.75 -20.07
CA ALA A 119 8.37 -5.82 -21.09
C ALA A 119 9.71 -5.17 -20.69
N ASN A 120 9.93 -4.94 -19.38
CA ASN A 120 11.21 -4.45 -18.86
C ASN A 120 11.50 -5.05 -17.47
N PRO A 121 12.06 -6.29 -17.43
CA PRO A 121 12.31 -7.02 -16.18
C PRO A 121 13.22 -6.25 -15.22
N ILE A 122 14.23 -5.54 -15.75
CA ILE A 122 15.16 -4.73 -14.94
C ILE A 122 14.42 -3.58 -14.26
N LYS A 123 13.54 -2.88 -14.98
CA LYS A 123 12.75 -1.78 -14.41
C LYS A 123 11.77 -2.29 -13.36
N THR A 124 11.13 -3.44 -13.59
CA THR A 124 10.28 -4.12 -12.61
C THR A 124 11.04 -4.39 -11.31
N MET A 125 12.22 -5.01 -11.40
CA MET A 125 13.04 -5.29 -10.22
C MET A 125 13.49 -4.02 -9.50
N LYS A 126 13.92 -2.98 -10.23
CA LYS A 126 14.31 -1.69 -9.63
C LYS A 126 13.13 -1.03 -8.90
N ALA A 127 11.94 -1.00 -9.51
CA ALA A 127 10.76 -0.40 -8.90
C ALA A 127 10.37 -1.11 -7.60
N ASN A 128 10.39 -2.45 -7.58
CA ASN A 128 10.08 -3.21 -6.38
C ASN A 128 11.21 -3.11 -5.33
N LEU A 129 12.47 -3.39 -5.69
CA LEU A 129 13.57 -3.48 -4.74
C LEU A 129 14.09 -2.10 -4.30
N LEU A 130 14.55 -1.27 -5.24
CA LEU A 130 15.07 0.07 -4.91
C LEU A 130 13.94 0.96 -4.40
N GLY A 131 12.73 0.83 -4.97
CA GLY A 131 11.54 1.50 -4.45
C GLY A 131 11.23 1.14 -3.00
N SER A 132 11.29 -0.16 -2.66
CA SER A 132 11.09 -0.60 -1.27
C SER A 132 12.21 -0.09 -0.35
N ILE A 133 13.47 -0.13 -0.77
CA ILE A 133 14.61 0.40 0.01
C ILE A 133 14.39 1.89 0.31
N ASN A 134 14.07 2.68 -0.71
CA ASN A 134 13.91 4.13 -0.56
C ASN A 134 12.71 4.48 0.33
N LEU A 135 11.57 3.84 0.12
CA LEU A 135 10.35 4.17 0.87
C LEU A 135 10.35 3.60 2.29
N LEU A 136 10.98 2.46 2.55
CA LEU A 136 11.23 1.97 3.91
C LEU A 136 12.25 2.87 4.64
N GLY A 137 13.29 3.32 3.94
CA GLY A 137 14.24 4.31 4.45
C GLY A 137 13.56 5.62 4.83
N LEU A 138 12.65 6.13 3.99
CA LEU A 138 11.81 7.28 4.29
C LEU A 138 10.95 7.00 5.53
N ALA A 139 10.22 5.87 5.56
CA ALA A 139 9.33 5.54 6.66
C ALA A 139 10.07 5.43 7.99
N ARG A 140 11.26 4.84 8.01
CA ARG A 140 12.15 4.82 9.18
C ARG A 140 12.51 6.22 9.63
N ARG A 141 12.97 7.08 8.71
CA ARG A 141 13.45 8.45 9.01
C ARG A 141 12.38 9.31 9.69
N VAL A 142 11.12 9.19 9.24
CA VAL A 142 10.01 10.05 9.71
C VAL A 142 9.07 9.36 10.70
N GLY A 143 9.33 8.09 11.04
CA GLY A 143 8.47 7.30 11.92
C GLY A 143 7.11 6.91 11.30
N ALA A 144 7.00 6.88 9.97
CA ALA A 144 5.77 6.52 9.29
C ALA A 144 5.47 5.01 9.38
N LYS A 145 4.17 4.68 9.35
CA LYS A 145 3.75 3.31 9.06
C LYS A 145 3.94 3.01 7.58
N PHE A 146 4.33 1.79 7.26
CA PHE A 146 4.59 1.37 5.89
C PHE A 146 3.72 0.18 5.51
N LEU A 147 2.97 0.29 4.42
CA LEU A 147 2.24 -0.81 3.82
C LEU A 147 2.85 -1.16 2.46
N PHE A 148 3.17 -2.44 2.26
CA PHE A 148 3.60 -2.97 0.98
C PHE A 148 2.48 -3.76 0.30
N ALA A 149 2.17 -3.40 -0.95
CA ALA A 149 1.31 -4.20 -1.81
C ALA A 149 2.14 -5.32 -2.45
N SER A 150 2.15 -6.47 -1.78
CA SER A 150 2.64 -7.74 -2.30
C SER A 150 1.60 -8.39 -3.22
N SER A 151 1.84 -9.62 -3.64
CA SER A 151 1.01 -10.33 -4.63
C SER A 151 0.84 -11.79 -4.25
N SER A 152 -0.25 -12.42 -4.70
CA SER A 152 -0.40 -13.88 -4.67
C SER A 152 0.69 -14.60 -5.47
N GLU A 153 1.35 -13.95 -6.43
CA GLU A 153 2.45 -14.55 -7.21
C GLU A 153 3.64 -14.97 -6.32
N ILE A 154 3.77 -14.44 -5.09
CA ILE A 154 4.81 -14.88 -4.16
C ILE A 154 4.65 -16.36 -3.72
N TYR A 155 3.46 -16.92 -3.93
CA TYR A 155 3.16 -18.35 -3.73
C TYR A 155 3.59 -19.22 -4.94
N GLY A 156 3.81 -18.64 -6.11
CA GLY A 156 4.29 -19.33 -7.32
C GLY A 156 3.30 -20.35 -7.86
N ASP A 157 3.77 -21.59 -8.06
CA ASP A 157 2.98 -22.75 -8.45
C ASP A 157 2.67 -23.64 -7.23
N PRO A 158 1.63 -23.31 -6.44
CA PRO A 158 1.44 -23.86 -5.12
C PRO A 158 1.05 -25.34 -5.16
N SER A 159 1.72 -26.16 -4.35
CA SER A 159 1.34 -27.56 -4.13
C SER A 159 0.21 -27.76 -3.11
N ALA A 160 -0.30 -26.66 -2.53
CA ALA A 160 -1.34 -26.65 -1.51
C ALA A 160 -2.49 -25.69 -1.88
N HIS A 161 -3.72 -26.09 -1.54
CA HIS A 161 -4.93 -25.31 -1.79
C HIS A 161 -5.88 -25.38 -0.57
N PRO A 162 -6.41 -24.25 -0.07
CA PRO A 162 -6.12 -22.86 -0.46
C PRO A 162 -4.71 -22.40 -0.01
N GLN A 163 -4.23 -21.27 -0.54
CA GLN A 163 -2.93 -20.71 -0.16
C GLN A 163 -3.05 -19.90 1.14
N SER A 164 -2.56 -20.48 2.25
CA SER A 164 -2.40 -19.76 3.53
C SER A 164 -1.12 -18.92 3.54
N GLU A 165 -1.09 -17.85 4.33
CA GLU A 165 0.06 -16.97 4.49
C GLU A 165 1.30 -17.66 5.07
N THR A 166 1.15 -18.82 5.71
CA THR A 166 2.25 -19.65 6.20
C THR A 166 2.94 -20.45 5.09
N TYR A 167 2.34 -20.55 3.90
CA TYR A 167 2.94 -21.23 2.76
C TYR A 167 4.11 -20.40 2.20
N TRP A 168 5.26 -21.04 1.98
CA TRP A 168 6.48 -20.35 1.56
C TRP A 168 6.55 -20.00 0.08
N GLY A 169 5.70 -20.62 -0.74
CA GLY A 169 5.73 -20.48 -2.18
C GLY A 169 6.62 -21.51 -2.88
N ASN A 170 6.26 -21.84 -4.12
CA ASN A 170 7.04 -22.65 -5.05
C ASN A 170 7.30 -21.81 -6.31
N VAL A 171 8.35 -20.99 -6.25
CA VAL A 171 8.65 -19.97 -7.27
C VAL A 171 9.96 -20.34 -7.96
N ASN A 172 9.98 -20.22 -9.29
CA ASN A 172 11.20 -20.41 -10.06
C ASN A 172 11.99 -19.08 -10.16
N PRO A 173 13.20 -18.98 -9.58
CA PRO A 173 13.98 -17.74 -9.58
C PRO A 173 14.58 -17.35 -10.93
N ASP A 174 14.66 -18.25 -11.93
CA ASP A 174 15.23 -17.96 -13.25
C ASP A 174 14.20 -17.85 -14.38
N GLY A 175 12.92 -18.08 -14.07
CA GLY A 175 11.84 -18.06 -15.04
C GLY A 175 11.54 -16.65 -15.59
N PRO A 176 10.81 -16.53 -16.70
CA PRO A 176 10.50 -15.23 -17.32
C PRO A 176 9.70 -14.28 -16.41
N ARG A 177 8.97 -14.83 -15.43
CA ARG A 177 8.21 -14.07 -14.43
C ARG A 177 9.01 -13.70 -13.18
N SER A 178 10.21 -14.26 -13.01
CA SER A 178 10.99 -14.14 -11.77
C SER A 178 11.29 -12.69 -11.39
N CYS A 179 11.43 -11.80 -12.37
CA CYS A 179 11.63 -10.38 -12.13
C CYS A 179 10.51 -9.74 -11.28
N TYR A 180 9.26 -10.20 -11.41
CA TYR A 180 8.15 -9.77 -10.58
C TYR A 180 8.08 -10.58 -9.29
N ASP A 181 8.09 -11.90 -9.39
CA ASP A 181 7.87 -12.82 -8.27
C ASP A 181 8.94 -12.67 -7.18
N GLU A 182 10.22 -12.75 -7.58
CA GLU A 182 11.35 -12.63 -6.66
C GLU A 182 11.50 -11.22 -6.12
N SER A 183 11.21 -10.19 -6.91
CA SER A 183 11.30 -8.82 -6.41
C SER A 183 10.21 -8.52 -5.37
N LYS A 184 8.99 -9.07 -5.52
CA LYS A 184 7.95 -9.00 -4.47
C LYS A 184 8.36 -9.76 -3.21
N ARG A 185 8.88 -10.99 -3.34
CA ARG A 185 9.38 -11.81 -2.21
C ARG A 185 10.51 -11.12 -1.45
N ALA A 186 11.50 -10.60 -2.17
CA ALA A 186 12.62 -9.88 -1.58
C ALA A 186 12.17 -8.57 -0.90
N SER A 187 11.18 -7.86 -1.46
CA SER A 187 10.59 -6.69 -0.80
C SER A 187 9.85 -7.04 0.50
N GLU A 188 9.15 -8.18 0.58
CA GLU A 188 8.59 -8.65 1.87
C GLU A 188 9.70 -8.91 2.89
N SER A 189 10.75 -9.62 2.48
CA SER A 189 11.91 -9.91 3.33
C SER A 189 12.56 -8.62 3.87
N LEU A 190 12.76 -7.64 2.99
CA LEU A 190 13.30 -6.33 3.36
C LEU A 190 12.41 -5.61 4.36
N ALA A 191 11.09 -5.59 4.14
CA ALA A 191 10.15 -4.94 5.05
C ALA A 191 10.18 -5.59 6.44
N TYR A 192 10.25 -6.92 6.52
CA TYR A 192 10.43 -7.62 7.79
C TYR A 192 11.79 -7.35 8.45
N ALA A 193 12.86 -7.14 7.68
CA ALA A 193 14.15 -6.73 8.23
C ALA A 193 14.08 -5.35 8.90
N TYR A 194 13.44 -4.37 8.26
CA TYR A 194 13.18 -3.05 8.84
C TYR A 194 12.31 -3.13 10.09
N LEU A 195 11.27 -3.98 10.11
CA LEU A 195 10.45 -4.21 11.29
C LEU A 195 11.30 -4.71 12.48
N ARG A 196 12.12 -5.74 12.26
CA ARG A 196 12.89 -6.40 13.34
C ARG A 196 14.11 -5.60 13.81
N LYS A 197 14.79 -4.89 12.92
CA LYS A 197 16.06 -4.20 13.22
C LYS A 197 15.89 -2.71 13.49
N GLU A 198 14.92 -2.08 12.86
CA GLU A 198 14.75 -0.62 12.89
C GLU A 198 13.39 -0.19 13.46
N GLY A 199 12.55 -1.14 13.88
CA GLY A 199 11.26 -0.87 14.53
C GLY A 199 10.20 -0.23 13.62
N VAL A 200 10.39 -0.25 12.29
CA VAL A 200 9.41 0.32 11.36
C VAL A 200 8.10 -0.46 11.42
N GLN A 201 6.99 0.23 11.58
CA GLN A 201 5.67 -0.39 11.61
C GLN A 201 5.24 -0.80 10.20
N VAL A 202 5.49 -2.07 9.86
CA VAL A 202 5.21 -2.64 8.54
C VAL A 202 3.88 -3.38 8.49
N ARG A 203 3.18 -3.29 7.37
CA ARG A 203 2.04 -4.12 6.96
C ARG A 203 2.29 -4.65 5.55
N ILE A 204 1.91 -5.89 5.29
CA ILE A 204 2.07 -6.54 3.98
C ILE A 204 0.70 -7.06 3.56
N ALA A 205 0.27 -6.69 2.37
CA ALA A 205 -0.96 -7.21 1.76
C ALA A 205 -0.58 -8.07 0.55
N ARG A 206 -0.88 -9.37 0.58
CA ARG A 206 -0.69 -10.30 -0.55
C ARG A 206 -1.95 -10.29 -1.40
N ILE A 207 -1.97 -9.42 -2.41
CA ILE A 207 -3.16 -9.11 -3.20
C ILE A 207 -3.37 -10.20 -4.26
N PHE A 208 -4.57 -10.76 -4.29
CA PHE A 208 -5.04 -11.68 -5.34
C PHE A 208 -5.65 -10.89 -6.51
N ASN A 209 -5.91 -11.59 -7.61
CA ASN A 209 -6.52 -11.01 -8.81
C ASN A 209 -7.69 -10.08 -8.48
N THR A 210 -7.53 -8.82 -8.86
CA THR A 210 -8.48 -7.73 -8.60
C THR A 210 -8.87 -7.11 -9.93
N TYR A 211 -10.15 -6.73 -10.08
CA TYR A 211 -10.70 -6.11 -11.29
C TYR A 211 -11.63 -4.95 -10.91
N GLY A 212 -11.83 -4.01 -11.84
CA GLY A 212 -12.72 -2.87 -11.63
C GLY A 212 -12.42 -1.68 -12.54
N PRO A 213 -13.13 -0.55 -12.35
CA PRO A 213 -12.91 0.67 -13.10
C PRO A 213 -11.46 1.16 -13.00
N ARG A 214 -10.92 1.78 -14.06
CA ARG A 214 -9.50 2.25 -14.18
C ARG A 214 -8.45 1.15 -14.27
N MET A 215 -8.85 -0.12 -14.36
CA MET A 215 -7.95 -1.18 -14.82
C MET A 215 -7.56 -0.91 -16.28
N GLN A 216 -6.29 -1.10 -16.64
CA GLN A 216 -5.85 -0.91 -18.02
C GLN A 216 -6.58 -1.89 -18.96
N PHE A 217 -6.99 -1.41 -20.12
CA PHE A 217 -7.67 -2.24 -21.12
C PHE A 217 -6.76 -3.39 -21.61
N ASN A 218 -5.49 -3.10 -21.85
CA ASN A 218 -4.48 -4.07 -22.27
C ASN A 218 -3.74 -4.73 -21.09
N ASP A 219 -4.37 -4.83 -19.90
CA ASP A 219 -3.77 -5.48 -18.72
C ASP A 219 -3.43 -6.97 -18.98
N GLY A 220 -3.98 -7.57 -20.03
CA GLY A 220 -3.65 -8.94 -20.45
C GLY A 220 -4.17 -10.03 -19.52
N ARG A 221 -4.90 -9.65 -18.46
CA ARG A 221 -5.59 -10.55 -17.54
C ARG A 221 -6.92 -11.01 -18.14
N VAL A 222 -7.37 -12.19 -17.71
CA VAL A 222 -8.56 -12.87 -18.27
C VAL A 222 -9.81 -11.98 -18.29
N VAL A 223 -10.11 -11.29 -17.17
CA VAL A 223 -11.34 -10.50 -17.06
C VAL A 223 -11.35 -9.31 -18.04
N SER A 224 -10.24 -8.57 -18.18
CA SER A 224 -10.17 -7.45 -19.14
C SER A 224 -10.23 -7.94 -20.58
N ASN A 225 -9.50 -9.00 -20.91
CA ASN A 225 -9.48 -9.55 -22.27
C ASN A 225 -10.88 -10.02 -22.70
N PHE A 226 -11.61 -10.73 -21.83
CA PHE A 226 -12.95 -11.22 -22.14
C PHE A 226 -13.96 -10.09 -22.33
N ILE A 227 -13.90 -9.06 -21.47
CA ILE A 227 -14.77 -7.88 -21.60
C ILE A 227 -14.50 -7.16 -22.92
N LEU A 228 -13.23 -6.97 -23.29
CA LEU A 228 -12.87 -6.31 -24.55
C LEU A 228 -13.28 -7.11 -25.78
N GLN A 229 -13.03 -8.42 -25.77
CA GLN A 229 -13.43 -9.33 -26.86
C GLN A 229 -14.95 -9.29 -27.04
N ALA A 230 -15.71 -9.38 -25.95
CA ALA A 230 -17.17 -9.29 -26.00
C ALA A 230 -17.67 -7.93 -26.53
N ILE A 231 -17.12 -6.80 -26.07
CA ILE A 231 -17.53 -5.46 -26.50
C ILE A 231 -17.14 -5.18 -27.95
N SER A 232 -16.00 -5.72 -28.40
CA SER A 232 -15.48 -5.55 -29.76
C SER A 232 -16.00 -6.60 -30.74
N ASN A 233 -16.94 -7.46 -30.31
CA ASN A 233 -17.50 -8.56 -31.08
C ASN A 233 -16.41 -9.46 -31.71
N GLN A 234 -15.37 -9.75 -30.93
CA GLN A 234 -14.29 -10.67 -31.25
C GLN A 234 -14.46 -11.99 -30.48
N ASP A 235 -13.86 -13.07 -30.99
CA ASP A 235 -13.88 -14.37 -30.34
C ASP A 235 -13.21 -14.34 -28.96
N ILE A 236 -13.84 -15.01 -27.99
CA ILE A 236 -13.30 -15.14 -26.63
C ILE A 236 -12.19 -16.19 -26.64
N SER A 237 -10.96 -15.76 -26.36
CA SER A 237 -9.78 -16.63 -26.40
C SER A 237 -9.57 -17.35 -25.07
N VAL A 238 -9.81 -18.65 -25.01
CA VAL A 238 -9.60 -19.48 -23.82
C VAL A 238 -8.31 -20.29 -23.98
N SER A 239 -7.28 -19.93 -23.23
CA SER A 239 -6.05 -20.72 -23.16
C SER A 239 -6.18 -21.81 -22.09
N CYS A 240 -6.20 -23.07 -22.49
CA CYS A 240 -6.06 -24.18 -21.57
C CYS A 240 -4.59 -24.28 -21.13
N ALA A 241 -4.32 -24.12 -19.84
CA ALA A 241 -3.04 -24.50 -19.27
C ALA A 241 -2.98 -26.03 -19.22
N HIS A 242 -2.02 -26.62 -19.93
CA HIS A 242 -1.63 -28.03 -19.78
C HIS A 242 -0.55 -28.16 -18.72
#